data_AF-A0A5K7YY39-F1
#
_entry.id   AF-A0A5K7YY39-F1
#
_cell.length_a   1.000
_cell.length_b   1.000
_cell.length_c   1.000
_cell.angle_alpha   90.00
_cell.angle_beta   90.00
_cell.angle_gamma   90.00
#
_symmetry.space_group_name_H-M   'P 1'
#
loop_
_entity.id
_entity.type
_entity.pdbx_description
1 polymer ?
#
loop_
_entity_poly.entity_id
_entity_poly.type
_entity_poly.pdbx_seq_one_letter_code
_entity_poly.pdbx_strand_id
1 'polypeptide(L)'
;MKSLRIDYNESDQAIEAVEKALPEPWDSVCEKYDNDVHRISDVGDREPYTAVYACYDENNRPVYYLVEEDAALMRMRRKTFLDKLGQDRK
;
A
#
# COMPACT_ATOMS: atom_id res chain seq x y z
N MET A 1 1.97 -8.07 -7.90
CA MET A 1 2.45 -6.73 -7.51
C MET A 1 3.61 -6.90 -6.55
N LYS A 2 4.69 -6.12 -6.68
CA LYS A 2 5.82 -6.18 -5.75
C LYS A 2 5.61 -5.21 -4.59
N SER A 3 6.12 -5.57 -3.44
CA SER A 3 6.13 -4.74 -2.25
C SER A 3 7.50 -4.75 -1.59
N LEU A 4 7.86 -3.68 -0.90
CA LEU A 4 9.11 -3.54 -0.19
C LEU A 4 8.86 -2.90 1.17
N ARG A 5 9.30 -3.57 2.24
CA ARG A 5 9.20 -3.02 3.59
C ARG A 5 10.06 -1.77 3.73
N ILE A 6 9.50 -0.76 4.38
CA ILE A 6 10.15 0.53 4.66
C ILE A 6 9.89 0.93 6.11
N ASP A 7 10.75 1.81 6.63
CA ASP A 7 10.43 2.58 7.82
C ASP A 7 9.86 3.91 7.34
N TYR A 8 8.64 4.22 7.76
CA TYR A 8 7.94 5.44 7.37
C TYR A 8 7.71 6.31 8.59
N ASN A 9 8.24 7.53 8.57
CA ASN A 9 7.94 8.53 9.58
C ASN A 9 6.73 9.35 9.12
N GLU A 10 5.58 9.16 9.76
CA GLU A 10 4.34 9.88 9.42
C GLU A 10 4.44 11.40 9.62
N SER A 11 5.29 11.88 10.54
CA SER A 11 5.40 13.30 10.87
C SER A 11 6.04 14.10 9.74
N ASP A 12 7.07 13.52 9.11
CA ASP A 12 7.86 14.17 8.06
C ASP A 12 7.61 13.55 6.68
N GLN A 13 6.75 12.53 6.61
CA GLN A 13 6.54 11.67 5.44
C GLN A 13 7.85 11.08 4.89
N ALA A 14 8.86 10.94 5.74
CA ALA A 14 10.18 10.46 5.36
C ALA A 14 10.14 8.94 5.21
N ILE A 15 10.65 8.46 4.07
CA ILE A 15 10.74 7.03 3.78
C ILE A 15 12.19 6.58 3.94
N GLU A 16 12.44 5.75 4.93
CA GLU A 16 13.74 5.13 5.18
C GLU A 16 13.73 3.68 4.68
N ALA A 17 14.82 3.28 4.02
CA ALA A 17 14.98 1.91 3.58
C ALA A 17 15.38 1.06 4.79
N VAL A 18 14.60 0.02 5.09
CA VAL A 18 15.02 -0.97 6.09
C VAL A 18 16.21 -1.74 5.52
N GLU A 19 17.36 -1.68 6.19
CA GLU A 19 18.54 -2.45 5.77
C GLU A 19 18.16 -3.93 5.66
N LYS A 20 18.36 -4.51 4.46
CA LYS A 20 18.03 -5.90 4.08
C LYS A 20 16.55 -6.19 3.80
N ALA A 21 15.70 -5.18 3.61
CA ALA A 21 14.38 -5.43 3.05
C ALA A 21 14.50 -6.04 1.65
N LEU A 22 13.86 -7.19 1.45
CA LEU A 22 13.75 -7.85 0.16
C LEU A 22 12.38 -7.53 -0.45
N PRO A 23 12.28 -7.44 -1.79
CA PRO A 23 10.99 -7.35 -2.44
C PRO A 23 10.17 -8.63 -2.19
N GLU A 24 8.94 -8.46 -1.72
CA GLU A 24 8.00 -9.56 -1.43
C GLU A 24 6.72 -9.41 -2.26
N PRO A 25 6.01 -10.51 -2.60
CA PRO A 25 4.71 -10.43 -3.26
C PRO A 25 3.70 -9.70 -2.36
N TRP A 26 3.05 -8.66 -2.88
CA TRP A 26 2.09 -7.88 -2.12
C TRP A 26 0.91 -8.73 -1.61
N ASP A 27 0.44 -9.68 -2.42
CA ASP A 27 -0.66 -10.57 -2.04
C ASP A 27 -0.33 -11.40 -0.78
N SER A 28 0.92 -11.87 -0.67
CA SER A 28 1.41 -12.58 0.53
C SER A 28 1.53 -11.65 1.74
N VAL A 29 1.88 -10.38 1.52
CA VAL A 29 1.89 -9.36 2.59
C VAL A 29 0.47 -9.11 3.09
N CYS A 30 -0.50 -8.91 2.20
CA CYS A 30 -1.91 -8.77 2.55
C CYS A 30 -2.41 -9.94 3.41
N GLU A 31 -2.16 -11.19 2.98
CA GLU A 31 -2.55 -12.39 3.73
C GLU A 31 -1.91 -12.46 5.13
N LYS A 32 -0.64 -12.06 5.25
CA LYS A 32 0.09 -12.05 6.53
C LYS A 32 -0.52 -11.10 7.56
N TYR A 33 -1.16 -10.04 7.12
CA TYR A 33 -1.78 -9.03 7.97
C TYR A 33 -3.31 -9.12 7.94
N ASP A 34 -3.88 -10.30 7.67
CA ASP A 34 -5.34 -10.54 7.62
C ASP A 34 -6.11 -9.58 6.69
N ASN A 35 -5.45 -9.07 5.65
CA ASN A 35 -5.92 -8.02 4.75
C ASN A 35 -6.22 -6.67 5.44
N ASP A 36 -5.74 -6.46 6.67
CA ASP A 36 -5.77 -5.18 7.37
C ASP A 36 -4.64 -4.27 6.87
N VAL A 37 -4.85 -3.77 5.65
CA VAL A 37 -3.90 -2.93 4.92
C VAL A 37 -4.55 -1.63 4.45
N HIS A 38 -3.88 -0.51 4.70
CA HIS A 38 -4.37 0.83 4.44
C HIS A 38 -3.38 1.61 3.57
N ARG A 39 -3.87 2.26 2.52
CA ARG A 39 -3.03 3.16 1.72
C ARG A 39 -2.83 4.48 2.45
N ILE A 40 -1.58 4.92 2.55
CA ILE A 40 -1.19 6.15 3.25
C ILE A 40 -0.96 7.29 2.26
N SER A 41 -0.11 7.09 1.26
CA SER A 41 0.30 8.17 0.35
C SER A 41 0.76 7.65 -1.02
N ASP A 42 0.79 8.55 -2.00
CA ASP A 42 1.43 8.36 -3.30
C ASP A 42 2.94 8.60 -3.20
N VAL A 43 3.73 7.86 -3.99
CA VAL A 43 5.19 7.99 -4.10
C VAL A 43 5.54 8.18 -5.57
N GLY A 44 6.15 9.31 -5.92
CA GLY A 44 6.46 9.66 -7.31
C GLY A 44 7.95 9.52 -7.66
N ASP A 45 8.80 9.39 -6.66
CA ASP A 45 10.26 9.51 -6.73
C ASP A 45 11.01 8.18 -6.52
N ARG A 46 10.28 7.07 -6.35
CA ARG A 46 10.85 5.73 -6.10
C ARG A 46 10.29 4.63 -7.00
N GLU A 47 10.50 4.77 -8.31
CA GLU A 47 10.18 3.69 -9.26
C GLU A 47 10.89 2.37 -8.87
N PRO A 48 10.21 1.20 -8.97
CA PRO A 48 8.88 0.99 -9.54
C PRO A 48 7.72 1.19 -8.55
N TYR A 49 7.97 1.58 -7.31
CA TYR A 49 6.95 1.73 -6.28
C TYR A 49 6.22 3.07 -6.39
N THR A 50 4.90 3.04 -6.24
CA THR A 50 4.05 4.21 -6.52
C THR A 50 3.21 4.64 -5.32
N ALA A 51 3.17 3.85 -4.24
CA ALA A 51 2.40 4.18 -3.04
C ALA A 51 2.99 3.55 -1.78
N VAL A 52 2.69 4.18 -0.63
CA VAL A 52 2.92 3.63 0.70
C VAL A 52 1.62 3.03 1.24
N TYR A 53 1.74 1.84 1.81
CA TYR A 53 0.70 1.17 2.58
C TYR A 53 1.17 0.94 4.02
N ALA A 54 0.25 1.01 4.97
CA ALA A 54 0.41 0.55 6.33
C ALA A 54 -0.35 -0.76 6.50
N CYS A 55 0.31 -1.77 7.06
CA CYS A 55 -0.28 -3.05 7.43
C CYS A 55 -0.23 -3.17 8.95
N TYR A 56 -1.32 -3.55 9.59
CA TYR A 56 -1.39 -3.63 11.05
C TYR A 56 -1.09 -5.05 11.51
N ASP A 57 -0.07 -5.22 12.35
CA ASP A 57 0.23 -6.52 12.97
C ASP A 57 -0.80 -6.88 14.06
N GLU A 58 -0.66 -8.08 14.64
CA GLU A 58 -1.53 -8.55 15.74
C GLU A 58 -1.51 -7.64 16.98
N ASN A 59 -0.50 -6.78 17.12
CA ASN A 59 -0.38 -5.79 18.19
C ASN A 59 -0.90 -4.41 17.79
N ASN A 60 -1.58 -4.32 16.64
CA ASN A 60 -2.05 -3.08 16.03
C ASN A 60 -0.91 -2.07 15.77
N ARG A 61 0.30 -2.58 15.49
CA ARG A 61 1.45 -1.74 15.13
C ARG A 61 1.52 -1.60 13.61
N PRO A 62 1.63 -0.36 13.09
CA PRO A 62 1.73 -0.15 11.66
C PRO A 62 3.10 -0.62 11.16
N VAL A 63 3.08 -1.41 10.09
CA VAL A 63 4.25 -1.80 9.31
C VAL A 63 4.08 -1.26 7.91
N TYR A 64 5.04 -0.47 7.45
CA TYR A 64 4.90 0.24 6.19
C TYR A 64 5.57 -0.50 5.03
N TYR A 65 4.91 -0.47 3.88
CA TYR A 65 5.38 -1.06 2.64
C TYR A 65 5.24 -0.09 1.49
N LEU A 66 6.26 0.00 0.67
CA LEU A 66 6.16 0.52 -0.68
C LEU A 66 5.52 -0.54 -1.57
N VAL A 67 4.55 -0.15 -2.37
CA VAL A 67 3.83 -1.05 -3.27
C VAL A 67 3.87 -0.49 -4.69
N GLU A 68 4.18 -1.36 -5.64
CA GLU A 68 4.03 -1.11 -7.07
C GLU A 68 2.54 -1.24 -7.41
N GLU A 69 1.83 -0.11 -7.43
CA GLU A 69 0.44 -0.07 -7.93
C GLU A 69 0.49 -0.08 -9.45
N ASP A 70 0.56 -1.27 -10.03
CA ASP A 70 0.47 -1.44 -11.49
C ASP A 70 -0.89 -0.90 -12.00
N ALA A 71 -0.96 -0.55 -13.28
CA ALA A 71 -2.14 -0.06 -13.97
C ALA A 71 -3.38 -0.97 -13.80
N ALA A 72 -3.18 -2.24 -13.46
CA ALA A 72 -4.24 -3.17 -13.06
C ALA A 72 -4.96 -2.76 -11.76
N LEU A 73 -4.23 -2.33 -10.73
CA LEU A 73 -4.79 -1.88 -9.45
C LEU A 73 -5.47 -0.52 -9.60
N MET A 74 -4.87 0.40 -10.37
CA MET A 74 -5.52 1.68 -10.70
C MET A 74 -6.81 1.48 -11.50
N ARG A 75 -6.83 0.55 -12.47
CA ARG A 75 -8.06 0.21 -13.21
C ARG A 75 -9.12 -0.40 -12.30
N MET A 76 -8.76 -1.29 -11.39
CA MET A 76 -9.70 -1.85 -10.42
C MET A 76 -10.26 -0.79 -9.47
N ARG A 77 -9.41 0.06 -8.88
CA ARG A 77 -9.87 1.14 -8.00
C ARG A 77 -10.74 2.15 -8.71
N ARG A 78 -10.37 2.55 -9.94
CA ARG A 78 -11.19 3.46 -10.75
C ARG A 78 -12.54 2.83 -11.07
N LYS A 79 -12.59 1.53 -11.38
CA LYS A 79 -13.86 0.80 -11.57
C LYS A 79 -14.70 0.78 -10.29
N THR A 80 -14.14 0.34 -9.16
CA THR A 80 -14.86 0.28 -7.87
C THR A 80 -15.32 1.66 -7.39
N PHE A 81 -14.50 2.69 -7.61
CA PHE A 81 -14.87 4.08 -7.31
C PHE A 81 -16.04 4.56 -8.18
N LEU A 82 -15.98 4.33 -9.50
CA LEU A 82 -17.08 4.66 -10.41
C LEU A 82 -18.36 3.87 -10.09
N ASP A 83 -18.23 2.58 -9.75
CA ASP A 83 -19.36 1.73 -9.34
C ASP A 83 -20.03 2.26 -8.07
N LYS A 84 -19.24 2.78 -7.11
CA LYS A 84 -19.78 3.44 -5.90
C LYS A 84 -20.34 4.84 -6.17
N LEU A 85 -19.80 5.57 -7.16
CA LEU A 85 -20.31 6.90 -7.56
C LEU A 85 -21.69 6.81 -8.24
N GLY A 86 -22.02 5.66 -8.85
CA GLY A 86 -23.32 5.37 -9.45
C GLY A 86 -24.39 4.88 -8.47
N GLN A 87 -24.04 4.61 -7.20
CA GLN A 87 -25.01 4.35 -6.13
C GLN A 87 -25.47 5.66 -5.49
N ASP A 88 -25.96 6.58 -6.32
CA ASP A 88 -26.79 7.66 -5.81
C ASP A 88 -28.16 7.07 -5.42
N ARG A 89 -28.59 7.44 -4.22
CA ARG A 89 -29.70 6.84 -3.47
C ARG A 89 -31.00 6.81 -4.29
N LYS A 90 -31.73 5.69 -4.18
CA LYS A 90 -33.20 5.74 -4.13
C LYS A 90 -33.65 5.61 -2.69
#